data_AF-A0A842R682-F1
#
_entry.id   AF-A0A842R682-F1
#
_cell.length_a   1.000
_cell.length_b   1.000
_cell.length_c   1.000
_cell.angle_alpha   90.00
_cell.angle_beta   90.00
_cell.angle_gamma   90.00
#
_symmetry.space_group_name_H-M   'P 1'
#
loop_
_entity.id
_entity.type
_entity.pdbx_description
1 polymer ?
#
loop_
_entity_poly.entity_id
_entity_poly.type
_entity_poly.pdbx_seq_one_letter_code
_entity_poly.pdbx_strand_id
1 'polypeptide(L)'
;MLQDTILFPQTIVTIAGREAKVRLINAGNHSIEIKHYPDCVEPLHMFIDGKDLVLTLLGKSYSPEREKIIFYIDSGENGTERTIPVRTLTDREFFIVFCLQANFHIGWDPSWLPQYYPELRNGKPMHVAKQEAGVVGEQAFGSSYMYLYENSDCMKKGIDFVPLEKIYHDHGIPISWLIDQHVANEMAGRIISWSKEHGDTYSILPTSYSYDNAVNYNIEKTAEDAKSLLQGTRYEVMQAFIEHDYPRYPNTCGIDQWVGSIGSNFVKAAIDLGFKGVWGMGWDHLHRNTSMFHRGAPWNAYKPSRFQFRIPSRKNEKFELFLFQWTVRDLVNTLHLSPHGSAIFSTDPDDLRLNGIINQEKPHYILELLYNYSRNMKYNDYFVFLIHQEDHDAHFKENNQFFLSFIEALQEDEPPGLTYATLDEVAQWLAIKYPDNKTPSQILELEDPLLPWVKQEVMMDKEQAINQVYDPDDEIEKKRVMAEHFPKSEKLPLHVAYFNRDMLLLGYKPYHIPFLYWDYTRLDEWSVPEDGQYPPENLPKINLIDENAIGGYEITFTSTKYFAKLPWIVWKPKFSLKEGVPGTVAK
;
A
#
# COMPACT_ATOMS: atom_id res chain seq x y z
N MET A 1 -7.42 2.47 32.16
CA MET A 1 -8.24 1.39 31.55
C MET A 1 -7.41 0.43 30.71
N LEU A 2 -6.51 0.89 29.82
CA LEU A 2 -5.76 0.00 28.91
C LEU A 2 -4.83 -1.04 29.58
N GLN A 3 -4.24 -0.73 30.74
CA GLN A 3 -3.21 -1.60 31.36
C GLN A 3 -3.74 -2.93 31.89
N ASP A 4 -5.05 -3.02 32.20
CA ASP A 4 -5.69 -4.21 32.76
C ASP A 4 -6.76 -4.79 31.83
N THR A 5 -6.99 -4.17 30.67
CA THR A 5 -7.94 -4.67 29.67
C THR A 5 -7.23 -5.72 28.82
N ILE A 6 -7.84 -6.91 28.70
CA ILE A 6 -7.39 -7.95 27.77
C ILE A 6 -7.70 -7.50 26.35
N LEU A 7 -6.68 -7.40 25.51
CA LEU A 7 -6.87 -6.99 24.11
C LEU A 7 -6.70 -8.17 23.17
N PHE A 8 -7.60 -8.25 22.20
CA PHE A 8 -7.63 -9.29 21.17
C PHE A 8 -7.16 -8.72 19.82
N PRO A 9 -6.63 -9.55 18.90
CA PRO A 9 -6.46 -9.09 17.52
C PRO A 9 -7.83 -8.78 16.90
N GLN A 10 -7.87 -7.87 15.93
CA GLN A 10 -9.10 -7.57 15.19
C GLN A 10 -9.63 -8.78 14.41
N THR A 11 -8.71 -9.58 13.89
CA THR A 11 -8.92 -10.78 13.08
C THR A 11 -7.72 -11.70 13.27
N ILE A 12 -7.92 -13.01 13.10
CA ILE A 12 -6.86 -14.01 13.16
C ILE A 12 -6.66 -14.56 11.75
N VAL A 13 -5.44 -14.43 11.23
CA VAL A 13 -5.06 -15.05 9.95
C VAL A 13 -4.13 -16.22 10.21
N THR A 14 -4.39 -17.35 9.56
CA THR A 14 -3.45 -18.48 9.48
C THR A 14 -3.17 -18.82 8.01
N ILE A 15 -2.13 -19.63 7.77
CA ILE A 15 -1.81 -20.19 6.46
C ILE A 15 -1.97 -21.70 6.54
N ALA A 16 -2.66 -22.32 5.59
CA ALA A 16 -2.84 -23.76 5.53
C ALA A 16 -1.48 -24.49 5.60
N GLY A 17 -1.36 -25.43 6.52
CA GLY A 17 -0.14 -26.18 6.82
C GLY A 17 0.92 -25.40 7.61
N ARG A 18 0.61 -24.22 8.15
CA ARG A 18 1.56 -23.41 8.94
C ARG A 18 1.00 -23.03 10.30
N GLU A 19 1.92 -22.88 11.25
CA GLU A 19 1.64 -22.32 12.57
C GLU A 19 1.57 -20.79 12.50
N ALA A 20 0.60 -20.22 13.20
CA ALA A 20 0.45 -18.79 13.43
C ALA A 20 0.44 -18.52 14.94
N LYS A 21 1.18 -17.48 15.36
CA LYS A 21 1.19 -17.02 16.75
C LYS A 21 0.25 -15.83 16.90
N VAL A 22 -0.72 -15.97 17.79
CA VAL A 22 -1.71 -14.96 18.16
C VAL A 22 -1.43 -14.51 19.58
N ARG A 23 -1.32 -13.20 19.79
CA ARG A 23 -1.05 -12.62 21.11
C ARG A 23 -2.32 -11.99 21.66
N LEU A 24 -2.71 -12.36 22.86
CA LEU A 24 -3.74 -11.69 23.64
C LEU A 24 -3.03 -10.81 24.68
N ILE A 25 -3.11 -9.49 24.50
CA ILE A 25 -2.32 -8.54 25.30
C ILE A 25 -2.96 -8.41 26.69
N ASN A 26 -2.13 -8.36 27.73
CA ASN A 26 -2.54 -8.31 29.15
C ASN A 26 -3.35 -9.53 29.64
N ALA A 27 -3.36 -10.64 28.88
CA ALA A 27 -4.11 -11.84 29.22
C ALA A 27 -3.41 -12.81 30.19
N GLY A 28 -2.14 -12.58 30.53
CA GLY A 28 -1.28 -13.57 31.21
C GLY A 28 -1.72 -13.96 32.62
N ASN A 29 -2.52 -13.12 33.28
CA ASN A 29 -3.06 -13.38 34.62
C ASN A 29 -4.52 -13.85 34.61
N HIS A 30 -5.11 -14.09 33.43
CA HIS A 30 -6.50 -14.46 33.27
C HIS A 30 -6.64 -15.93 32.89
N SER A 31 -7.72 -16.56 33.36
CA SER A 31 -8.12 -17.89 32.91
C SER A 31 -8.93 -17.73 31.62
N ILE A 32 -8.34 -18.13 30.50
CA ILE A 32 -8.95 -18.03 29.16
C ILE A 32 -9.08 -19.44 28.58
N GLU A 33 -10.27 -19.78 28.09
CA GLU A 33 -10.58 -21.04 27.43
C GLU A 33 -11.06 -20.78 25.99
N ILE A 34 -10.69 -21.64 25.04
CA ILE A 34 -11.26 -21.60 23.68
C ILE A 34 -12.50 -22.51 23.68
N LYS A 35 -13.70 -21.91 23.68
CA LYS A 35 -14.97 -22.65 23.66
C LYS A 35 -15.30 -23.22 22.30
N HIS A 36 -14.89 -22.51 21.25
CA HIS A 36 -15.13 -22.90 19.87
C HIS A 36 -14.00 -22.41 18.97
N TYR A 37 -13.61 -23.25 18.01
CA TYR A 37 -12.77 -22.90 16.88
C TYR A 37 -13.27 -23.67 15.64
N PRO A 38 -13.15 -23.09 14.44
CA PRO A 38 -13.61 -23.72 13.21
C PRO A 38 -12.65 -24.82 12.73
N ASP A 39 -13.12 -25.70 11.85
CA ASP A 39 -12.35 -26.85 11.33
C ASP A 39 -11.08 -26.43 10.56
N CYS A 40 -11.06 -25.19 10.04
CA CYS A 40 -9.95 -24.64 9.28
C CYS A 40 -8.72 -24.28 10.14
N VAL A 41 -8.83 -24.32 11.47
CA VAL A 41 -7.72 -24.07 12.41
C VAL A 41 -7.70 -25.08 13.56
N GLU A 42 -6.54 -25.24 14.20
CA GLU A 42 -6.39 -26.07 15.40
C GLU A 42 -5.53 -25.36 16.44
N PRO A 43 -6.05 -25.12 17.65
CA PRO A 43 -5.25 -24.68 18.78
C PRO A 43 -4.23 -25.74 19.18
N LEU A 44 -2.95 -25.41 19.09
CA LEU A 44 -1.86 -26.33 19.44
C LEU A 44 -1.41 -26.15 20.88
N HIS A 45 -1.06 -24.91 21.25
CA HIS A 45 -0.53 -24.60 22.56
C HIS A 45 -0.82 -23.16 22.95
N MET A 46 -0.93 -22.93 24.25
CA MET A 46 -1.16 -21.62 24.84
C MET A 46 -0.21 -21.45 26.02
N PHE A 47 0.53 -20.35 26.06
CA PHE A 47 1.53 -20.08 27.10
C PHE A 47 1.61 -18.60 27.42
N ILE A 48 2.04 -18.29 28.64
CA ILE A 48 2.19 -16.92 29.12
C ILE A 48 3.55 -16.39 28.69
N ASP A 49 3.58 -15.18 28.12
CA ASP A 49 4.78 -14.43 27.75
C ASP A 49 4.72 -13.03 28.36
N GLY A 50 5.37 -12.86 29.51
CA GLY A 50 5.28 -11.63 30.30
C GLY A 50 3.85 -11.42 30.82
N LYS A 51 3.21 -10.32 30.38
CA LYS A 51 1.80 -10.01 30.72
C LYS A 51 0.81 -10.57 29.69
N ASP A 52 1.29 -11.15 28.61
CA ASP A 52 0.46 -11.58 27.49
C ASP A 52 0.24 -13.09 27.51
N LEU A 53 -0.80 -13.52 26.80
CA LEU A 53 -1.04 -14.92 26.49
C LEU A 53 -0.78 -15.13 25.00
N VAL A 54 0.08 -16.09 24.66
CA VAL A 54 0.39 -16.44 23.28
C VAL A 54 -0.29 -17.77 22.95
N LEU A 55 -1.17 -17.74 21.96
CA LEU A 55 -1.84 -18.88 21.38
C LEU A 55 -1.18 -19.22 20.05
N THR A 56 -0.77 -20.47 19.87
CA THR A 56 -0.33 -20.98 18.58
C THR A 56 -1.45 -21.79 17.94
N LEU A 57 -1.79 -21.42 16.71
CA LEU A 57 -2.80 -22.06 15.87
C LEU A 57 -2.12 -22.72 14.66
N LEU A 58 -2.55 -23.92 14.31
CA LEU A 58 -2.23 -24.53 13.01
C LEU A 58 -3.36 -24.21 12.02
N GLY A 59 -3.05 -23.60 10.88
CA GLY A 59 -4.00 -23.53 9.76
C GLY A 59 -4.16 -24.91 9.14
N LYS A 60 -5.33 -25.54 9.28
CA LYS A 60 -5.56 -26.93 8.82
C LYS A 60 -5.95 -27.01 7.35
N SER A 61 -6.88 -26.17 6.93
CA SER A 61 -7.44 -26.19 5.58
C SER A 61 -7.78 -24.78 5.13
N TYR A 62 -7.67 -24.52 3.83
CA TYR A 62 -8.06 -23.25 3.24
C TYR A 62 -9.54 -22.94 3.53
N SER A 63 -9.79 -21.77 4.10
CA SER A 63 -11.09 -21.20 4.37
C SER A 63 -10.95 -19.68 4.21
N PRO A 64 -11.22 -19.15 3.00
CA PRO A 64 -11.04 -17.73 2.72
C PRO A 64 -12.10 -16.87 3.39
N GLU A 65 -13.26 -17.46 3.71
CA GLU A 65 -14.33 -16.83 4.47
C GLU A 65 -13.94 -16.63 5.94
N ARG A 66 -14.52 -15.62 6.57
CA ARG A 66 -14.27 -15.33 7.99
C ARG A 66 -15.16 -16.20 8.88
N GLU A 67 -14.57 -17.24 9.44
CA GLU A 67 -15.15 -18.06 10.50
C GLU A 67 -14.86 -17.43 11.88
N LYS A 68 -15.19 -18.11 12.98
CA LYS A 68 -15.17 -17.50 14.34
C LYS A 68 -14.48 -18.39 15.37
N ILE A 69 -13.55 -17.82 16.12
CA ILE A 69 -13.06 -18.40 17.38
C ILE A 69 -13.77 -17.72 18.55
N ILE A 70 -14.25 -18.51 19.51
CA ILE A 70 -14.89 -18.00 20.72
C ILE A 70 -13.99 -18.27 21.92
N PHE A 71 -13.53 -17.19 22.55
CA PHE A 71 -12.78 -17.20 23.80
C PHE A 71 -13.72 -16.95 24.98
N TYR A 72 -13.62 -17.75 26.02
CA TYR A 72 -14.27 -17.51 27.31
C TYR A 72 -13.23 -17.02 28.31
N ILE A 73 -13.47 -15.85 28.88
CA ILE A 73 -12.63 -15.24 29.92
C ILE A 73 -13.32 -15.44 31.26
N ASP A 74 -12.69 -16.19 32.15
CA ASP A 74 -13.18 -16.41 33.51
C ASP A 74 -12.79 -15.24 34.42
N SER A 75 -13.79 -14.46 34.82
CA SER A 75 -13.70 -13.37 35.81
C SER A 75 -14.43 -13.71 37.11
N GLY A 76 -14.61 -15.00 37.42
CA GLY A 76 -15.34 -15.48 38.60
C GLY A 76 -16.82 -15.68 38.30
N GLU A 77 -17.70 -14.99 39.05
CA GLU A 77 -19.16 -15.23 38.97
C GLU A 77 -19.79 -14.87 37.61
N ASN A 78 -19.12 -14.04 36.79
CA ASN A 78 -19.59 -13.62 35.48
C ASN A 78 -18.46 -13.73 34.45
N GLY A 79 -18.33 -14.88 33.78
CA GLY A 79 -17.42 -14.99 32.64
C GLY A 79 -17.94 -14.25 31.41
N THR A 80 -17.03 -13.87 30.51
CA THR A 80 -17.37 -13.12 29.29
C THR A 80 -16.86 -13.86 28.06
N GLU A 81 -17.71 -13.98 27.02
CA GLU A 81 -17.30 -14.52 25.73
C GLU A 81 -16.83 -13.42 24.77
N ARG A 82 -15.75 -13.69 24.05
CA ARG A 82 -15.22 -12.84 22.99
C ARG A 82 -15.11 -13.64 21.70
N THR A 83 -15.82 -13.18 20.68
CA THR A 83 -15.78 -13.77 19.34
C THR A 83 -14.80 -13.00 18.48
N ILE A 84 -13.83 -13.70 17.89
CA ILE A 84 -12.81 -13.13 17.00
C ILE A 84 -12.92 -13.80 15.63
N PRO A 85 -13.01 -13.04 14.53
CA PRO A 85 -13.01 -13.62 13.20
C PRO A 85 -11.68 -14.31 12.91
N VAL A 86 -11.73 -15.45 12.23
CA VAL A 86 -10.55 -16.21 11.81
C VAL A 86 -10.72 -16.67 10.36
N ARG A 87 -9.64 -16.68 9.59
CA ARG A 87 -9.59 -17.27 8.26
C ARG A 87 -8.26 -17.96 8.01
N THR A 88 -8.28 -18.96 7.15
CA THR A 88 -7.08 -19.73 6.78
C THR A 88 -6.83 -19.57 5.30
N LEU A 89 -5.74 -18.89 4.97
CA LEU A 89 -5.36 -18.60 3.60
C LEU A 89 -4.40 -19.66 3.05
N THR A 90 -4.19 -19.66 1.74
CA THR A 90 -3.16 -20.48 1.11
C THR A 90 -1.78 -19.87 1.33
N ASP A 91 -0.75 -20.59 0.88
CA ASP A 91 0.60 -20.07 0.89
C ASP A 91 0.89 -19.11 -0.29
N ARG A 92 -0.07 -18.92 -1.22
CA ARG A 92 0.05 -17.97 -2.34
C ARG A 92 -1.22 -17.16 -2.56
N GLU A 93 -1.14 -15.84 -2.40
CA GLU A 93 -2.34 -15.00 -2.36
C GLU A 93 -2.21 -13.75 -3.25
N PHE A 94 -3.23 -13.47 -4.06
CA PHE A 94 -3.38 -12.17 -4.71
C PHE A 94 -4.35 -11.32 -3.90
N PHE A 95 -3.83 -10.42 -3.08
CA PHE A 95 -4.65 -9.57 -2.24
C PHE A 95 -5.16 -8.36 -2.99
N ILE A 96 -6.45 -8.07 -2.85
CA ILE A 96 -7.02 -6.76 -3.16
C ILE A 96 -7.40 -6.10 -1.84
N VAL A 97 -6.85 -4.91 -1.60
CA VAL A 97 -7.02 -4.18 -0.34
C VAL A 97 -7.60 -2.81 -0.66
N PHE A 98 -8.75 -2.51 -0.08
CA PHE A 98 -9.33 -1.17 -0.11
C PHE A 98 -9.06 -0.49 1.23
N CYS A 99 -8.34 0.64 1.19
CA CYS A 99 -8.04 1.47 2.34
C CYS A 99 -8.81 2.79 2.23
N LEU A 100 -9.54 3.15 3.27
CA LEU A 100 -10.13 4.49 3.38
C LEU A 100 -9.42 5.23 4.50
N GLN A 101 -8.84 6.37 4.16
CA GLN A 101 -8.24 7.27 5.13
C GLN A 101 -9.30 8.21 5.68
N ALA A 102 -9.44 8.22 7.00
CA ALA A 102 -10.29 9.14 7.72
C ALA A 102 -9.57 9.63 8.98
N ASN A 103 -8.90 10.76 8.90
CA ASN A 103 -8.22 11.39 10.03
C ASN A 103 -8.50 12.89 10.04
N PHE A 104 -8.27 13.54 11.17
CA PHE A 104 -8.43 14.99 11.28
C PHE A 104 -7.28 15.71 10.57
N HIS A 105 -7.60 16.65 9.69
CA HIS A 105 -6.64 17.53 9.03
C HIS A 105 -6.65 18.92 9.70
N ILE A 106 -5.58 19.25 10.42
CA ILE A 106 -5.40 20.58 11.00
C ILE A 106 -5.28 21.61 9.87
N GLY A 107 -6.12 22.66 9.93
CA GLY A 107 -6.12 23.75 8.95
C GLY A 107 -6.99 23.51 7.71
N TRP A 108 -7.67 22.36 7.61
CA TRP A 108 -8.66 22.14 6.56
C TRP A 108 -9.90 23.03 6.76
N ASP A 109 -10.31 23.74 5.71
CA ASP A 109 -11.49 24.61 5.72
C ASP A 109 -12.53 24.14 4.69
N PRO A 110 -13.67 23.56 5.13
CA PRO A 110 -14.74 23.13 4.22
C PRO A 110 -15.43 24.28 3.48
N SER A 111 -15.13 25.55 3.82
CA SER A 111 -15.54 26.71 3.01
C SER A 111 -14.90 26.73 1.62
N TRP A 112 -13.88 25.90 1.38
CA TRP A 112 -13.21 25.77 0.09
C TRP A 112 -13.98 24.89 -0.90
N LEU A 113 -14.95 24.08 -0.46
CA LEU A 113 -15.78 23.23 -1.34
C LEU A 113 -16.35 23.93 -2.59
N PRO A 114 -16.80 25.21 -2.57
CA PRO A 114 -17.26 25.91 -3.77
C PRO A 114 -16.19 26.09 -4.87
N GLN A 115 -14.92 25.83 -4.57
CA GLN A 115 -13.86 25.75 -5.59
C GLN A 115 -14.04 24.51 -6.47
N TYR A 116 -14.49 23.41 -5.88
CA TYR A 116 -14.73 22.12 -6.54
C TYR A 116 -16.15 22.00 -7.10
N TYR A 117 -17.14 22.65 -6.48
CA TYR A 117 -18.54 22.63 -6.89
C TYR A 117 -19.01 24.05 -7.27
N PRO A 118 -18.94 24.43 -8.55
CA PRO A 118 -19.37 25.75 -9.03
C PRO A 118 -20.82 26.10 -8.65
N GLU A 119 -21.69 25.10 -8.50
CA GLU A 119 -23.10 25.24 -8.07
C GLU A 119 -23.26 25.70 -6.62
N LEU A 120 -22.25 25.51 -5.77
CA LEU A 120 -22.21 26.04 -4.40
C LEU A 120 -21.77 27.52 -4.37
N ARG A 121 -21.38 28.10 -5.51
CA ARG A 121 -21.00 29.51 -5.63
C ARG A 121 -22.27 30.37 -5.57
N ASN A 122 -22.67 30.75 -4.36
CA ASN A 122 -23.74 31.74 -4.11
C ASN A 122 -23.36 33.18 -4.52
N GLY A 123 -22.80 33.38 -5.72
CA GLY A 123 -22.49 34.70 -6.29
C GLY A 123 -21.43 35.53 -5.55
N LYS A 124 -20.76 34.97 -4.53
CA LYS A 124 -19.66 35.66 -3.82
C LYS A 124 -18.32 35.29 -4.47
N PRO A 125 -17.47 36.29 -4.79
CA PRO A 125 -16.12 36.02 -5.29
C PRO A 125 -15.32 35.28 -4.21
N MET A 126 -14.55 34.26 -4.62
CA MET A 126 -13.51 33.70 -3.77
C MET A 126 -12.50 34.81 -3.50
N HIS A 127 -12.52 35.37 -2.28
CA HIS A 127 -11.27 35.91 -1.78
C HIS A 127 -10.37 34.70 -1.57
N VAL A 128 -9.43 34.52 -2.49
CA VAL A 128 -8.20 33.76 -2.25
C VAL A 128 -7.74 34.18 -0.87
N ALA A 129 -7.90 33.32 0.13
CA ALA A 129 -7.34 33.54 1.44
C ALA A 129 -5.83 33.65 1.19
N LYS A 130 -5.34 34.89 1.22
CA LYS A 130 -3.91 35.14 1.18
C LYS A 130 -3.33 34.36 2.35
N GLN A 131 -2.42 33.44 2.04
CA GLN A 131 -1.50 32.82 2.97
C GLN A 131 -0.93 33.91 3.88
N GLU A 132 -1.44 34.01 5.10
CA GLU A 132 -0.63 34.44 6.23
C GLU A 132 -0.20 33.16 6.91
N ALA A 133 1.00 32.68 6.56
CA ALA A 133 1.71 31.69 7.35
C ALA A 133 1.94 32.31 8.74
N GLY A 134 1.06 32.02 9.69
CA GLY A 134 1.10 32.65 11.00
C GLY A 134 0.05 32.09 11.96
N VAL A 135 0.54 31.27 12.90
CA VAL A 135 -0.14 30.81 14.13
C VAL A 135 -1.21 29.72 13.94
N VAL A 136 -0.74 28.48 13.75
CA VAL A 136 -1.47 27.27 14.14
C VAL A 136 -1.62 27.31 15.67
N GLY A 137 -2.85 27.41 16.20
CA GLY A 137 -3.05 27.31 17.65
C GLY A 137 -4.35 27.83 18.25
N GLU A 138 -5.13 28.68 17.58
CA GLU A 138 -6.32 29.28 18.22
C GLU A 138 -7.55 29.29 17.29
N GLN A 139 -8.48 28.37 17.56
CA GLN A 139 -9.91 28.35 17.18
C GLN A 139 -10.35 27.82 15.80
N ALA A 140 -10.78 26.55 15.81
CA ALA A 140 -12.11 26.05 15.40
C ALA A 140 -12.61 26.17 13.94
N PHE A 141 -12.00 25.48 12.97
CA PHE A 141 -12.62 24.96 11.71
C PHE A 141 -11.67 23.87 11.12
N GLY A 142 -12.05 22.72 10.52
CA GLY A 142 -13.26 21.89 10.46
C GLY A 142 -12.87 20.42 10.16
N SER A 143 -13.68 19.44 10.59
CA SER A 143 -13.42 17.99 10.54
C SER A 143 -13.39 17.41 9.12
N SER A 144 -12.36 16.67 8.75
CA SER A 144 -12.21 16.02 7.43
C SER A 144 -12.90 14.66 7.29
N TYR A 145 -13.33 14.02 8.38
CA TYR A 145 -14.06 12.72 8.37
C TYR A 145 -15.49 12.79 7.84
N MET A 146 -15.81 13.84 7.07
CA MET A 146 -17.14 14.29 6.77
C MET A 146 -17.80 13.58 5.60
N TYR A 147 -17.14 12.76 4.78
CA TYR A 147 -17.68 12.40 3.45
C TYR A 147 -17.84 10.91 3.14
N LEU A 148 -17.44 10.02 4.05
CA LEU A 148 -17.49 8.55 3.87
C LEU A 148 -18.72 7.89 4.52
N TYR A 149 -19.88 8.57 4.58
CA TYR A 149 -21.12 7.93 5.06
C TYR A 149 -22.41 8.70 4.73
N GLU A 150 -23.55 8.00 4.85
CA GLU A 150 -24.93 8.40 4.52
C GLU A 150 -25.49 9.66 5.24
N ASN A 151 -24.67 10.40 5.99
CA ASN A 151 -25.05 11.67 6.64
C ASN A 151 -23.90 12.68 6.63
N SER A 152 -23.05 12.60 5.60
CA SER A 152 -21.95 13.54 5.36
C SER A 152 -22.45 14.98 5.28
N ASP A 153 -21.61 15.97 5.61
CA ASP A 153 -22.07 17.36 5.41
C ASP A 153 -22.18 17.71 3.93
N CYS A 154 -21.50 16.99 3.03
CA CYS A 154 -21.76 17.09 1.58
C CYS A 154 -23.21 16.73 1.26
N MET A 155 -23.72 15.60 1.76
CA MET A 155 -25.13 15.24 1.59
C MET A 155 -26.08 16.23 2.28
N LYS A 156 -25.75 16.72 3.50
CA LYS A 156 -26.53 17.77 4.17
C LYS A 156 -26.56 19.08 3.37
N LYS A 157 -25.51 19.36 2.59
CA LYS A 157 -25.40 20.49 1.66
C LYS A 157 -26.02 20.20 0.29
N GLY A 158 -26.65 19.05 0.09
CA GLY A 158 -27.35 18.68 -1.13
C GLY A 158 -26.46 18.15 -2.26
N ILE A 159 -25.22 17.76 -1.96
CA ILE A 159 -24.35 17.08 -2.93
C ILE A 159 -24.76 15.61 -3.00
N ASP A 160 -25.22 15.18 -4.17
CA ASP A 160 -25.67 13.81 -4.43
C ASP A 160 -24.51 12.93 -4.91
N PHE A 161 -24.08 11.99 -4.08
CA PHE A 161 -23.10 10.97 -4.40
C PHE A 161 -23.34 9.71 -3.56
N VAL A 162 -22.89 8.56 -4.05
CA VAL A 162 -22.84 7.32 -3.25
C VAL A 162 -21.45 7.24 -2.61
N PRO A 163 -21.35 7.18 -1.27
CA PRO A 163 -20.06 7.04 -0.61
C PRO A 163 -19.34 5.72 -0.95
N LEU A 164 -18.01 5.74 -0.94
CA LEU A 164 -17.20 4.57 -1.30
C LEU A 164 -17.39 3.39 -0.34
N GLU A 165 -17.55 3.63 0.97
CA GLU A 165 -17.77 2.56 1.92
C GLU A 165 -19.04 1.78 1.61
N LYS A 166 -20.12 2.50 1.22
CA LYS A 166 -21.36 1.88 0.80
C LYS A 166 -21.16 1.05 -0.47
N ILE A 167 -20.45 1.59 -1.46
CA ILE A 167 -20.13 0.86 -2.70
C ILE A 167 -19.39 -0.44 -2.34
N TYR A 168 -18.37 -0.39 -1.49
CA TYR A 168 -17.58 -1.56 -1.12
C TYR A 168 -18.41 -2.59 -0.33
N HIS A 169 -19.17 -2.15 0.67
CA HIS A 169 -20.00 -3.01 1.52
C HIS A 169 -21.16 -3.67 0.77
N ASP A 170 -21.83 -2.95 -0.14
CA ASP A 170 -22.90 -3.51 -0.99
C ASP A 170 -22.38 -4.64 -1.91
N HIS A 171 -21.07 -4.66 -2.17
CA HIS A 171 -20.38 -5.68 -2.97
C HIS A 171 -19.60 -6.70 -2.12
N GLY A 172 -19.78 -6.71 -0.79
CA GLY A 172 -19.14 -7.67 0.11
C GLY A 172 -17.63 -7.47 0.32
N ILE A 173 -17.12 -6.26 0.03
CA ILE A 173 -15.69 -5.94 0.11
C ILE A 173 -15.38 -5.33 1.50
N PRO A 174 -14.45 -5.92 2.27
CA PRO A 174 -14.02 -5.39 3.55
C PRO A 174 -13.09 -4.18 3.38
N ILE A 175 -13.16 -3.24 4.32
CA ILE A 175 -12.40 -1.99 4.29
C ILE A 175 -11.35 -1.95 5.41
N SER A 176 -10.19 -1.36 5.09
CA SER A 176 -9.19 -0.97 6.08
C SER A 176 -9.32 0.53 6.37
N TRP A 177 -9.79 0.88 7.57
CA TRP A 177 -9.97 2.27 8.00
C TRP A 177 -8.68 2.81 8.62
N LEU A 178 -8.07 3.83 8.05
CA LEU A 178 -6.89 4.50 8.61
C LEU A 178 -7.37 5.72 9.41
N ILE A 179 -7.35 5.63 10.75
CA ILE A 179 -8.03 6.59 11.62
C ILE A 179 -7.18 7.16 12.74
N ASP A 180 -7.48 8.41 13.11
CA ASP A 180 -6.92 9.06 14.29
C ASP A 180 -7.87 9.01 15.49
N GLN A 181 -7.47 9.63 16.60
CA GLN A 181 -8.27 9.69 17.83
C GLN A 181 -9.60 10.44 17.66
N HIS A 182 -9.66 11.46 16.79
CA HIS A 182 -10.87 12.26 16.59
C HIS A 182 -11.93 11.42 15.90
N VAL A 183 -11.54 10.71 14.84
CA VAL A 183 -12.42 9.78 14.13
C VAL A 183 -12.81 8.61 15.02
N ALA A 184 -11.88 8.06 15.80
CA ALA A 184 -12.21 6.97 16.72
C ALA A 184 -13.27 7.37 17.76
N ASN A 185 -13.14 8.55 18.36
CA ASN A 185 -14.11 9.05 19.36
C ASN A 185 -15.52 9.26 18.77
N GLU A 186 -15.63 9.57 17.48
CA GLU A 186 -16.91 9.81 16.81
C GLU A 186 -17.50 8.55 16.16
N MET A 187 -16.65 7.71 15.56
CA MET A 187 -17.05 6.65 14.64
C MET A 187 -16.76 5.23 15.12
N ALA A 188 -16.12 5.01 16.27
CA ALA A 188 -15.79 3.67 16.76
C ALA A 188 -17.01 2.73 16.73
N GLY A 189 -18.16 3.16 17.25
CA GLY A 189 -19.39 2.36 17.23
C GLY A 189 -19.81 1.90 15.82
N ARG A 190 -19.64 2.75 14.81
CA ARG A 190 -19.99 2.44 13.41
C ARG A 190 -18.97 1.53 12.76
N ILE A 191 -17.68 1.79 12.93
CA ILE A 191 -16.59 0.90 12.45
C ILE A 191 -16.71 -0.49 13.08
N ILE A 192 -17.13 -0.58 14.35
CA ILE A 192 -17.40 -1.87 15.01
C ILE A 192 -18.57 -2.61 14.33
N SER A 193 -19.63 -1.90 13.93
CA SER A 193 -20.75 -2.52 13.19
C SER A 193 -20.27 -3.07 11.85
N TRP A 194 -19.54 -2.27 11.07
CA TRP A 194 -18.98 -2.70 9.80
C TRP A 194 -17.95 -3.82 9.94
N SER A 195 -17.18 -3.85 11.04
CA SER A 195 -16.29 -4.97 11.33
C SER A 195 -17.05 -6.27 11.56
N LYS A 196 -18.24 -6.22 12.21
CA LYS A 196 -19.10 -7.38 12.43
C LYS A 196 -19.83 -7.83 11.16
N GLU A 197 -20.24 -6.88 10.32
CA GLU A 197 -21.08 -7.12 9.14
C GLU A 197 -20.26 -7.45 7.89
N HIS A 198 -19.17 -6.72 7.65
CA HIS A 198 -18.38 -6.78 6.42
C HIS A 198 -16.94 -7.29 6.66
N GLY A 199 -16.50 -7.37 7.91
CA GLY A 199 -15.14 -7.80 8.24
C GLY A 199 -14.10 -6.67 8.13
N ASP A 200 -14.55 -5.41 8.20
CA ASP A 200 -13.68 -4.25 8.26
C ASP A 200 -12.70 -4.31 9.44
N THR A 201 -11.56 -3.65 9.28
CA THR A 201 -10.57 -3.44 10.35
C THR A 201 -10.14 -1.99 10.37
N TYR A 202 -9.62 -1.51 11.50
CA TYR A 202 -8.99 -0.21 11.61
C TYR A 202 -7.47 -0.32 11.77
N SER A 203 -6.78 0.70 11.30
CA SER A 203 -5.36 0.99 11.47
C SER A 203 -5.25 2.38 12.07
N ILE A 204 -4.19 2.65 12.83
CA ILE A 204 -4.00 4.03 13.30
C ILE A 204 -3.34 4.89 12.24
N LEU A 205 -3.78 6.12 12.10
CA LEU A 205 -3.16 7.16 11.30
C LEU A 205 -3.17 8.42 12.17
N PRO A 206 -2.02 8.99 12.54
CA PRO A 206 -2.02 10.23 13.31
C PRO A 206 -2.78 11.35 12.62
N THR A 207 -3.23 12.33 13.41
CA THR A 207 -3.76 13.59 12.91
C THR A 207 -2.77 14.24 11.95
N SER A 208 -3.29 14.73 10.83
CA SER A 208 -2.53 15.29 9.71
C SER A 208 -2.64 16.81 9.66
N TYR A 209 -1.81 17.45 8.82
CA TYR A 209 -1.90 18.86 8.48
C TYR A 209 -2.38 19.04 7.04
N SER A 210 -3.31 19.96 6.83
CA SER A 210 -3.80 20.25 5.49
C SER A 210 -2.77 21.02 4.66
N TYR A 211 -2.59 20.63 3.39
CA TYR A 211 -1.87 21.35 2.33
C TYR A 211 -0.37 21.57 2.48
N ASP A 212 0.21 21.51 3.68
CA ASP A 212 1.66 21.54 3.88
C ASP A 212 2.08 20.57 4.98
N ASN A 213 3.15 19.79 4.72
CA ASN A 213 3.79 18.99 5.75
C ASN A 213 4.51 19.94 6.73
N ALA A 214 3.82 20.31 7.81
CA ALA A 214 4.36 21.24 8.81
C ALA A 214 5.62 20.71 9.53
N VAL A 215 5.82 19.38 9.54
CA VAL A 215 6.93 18.72 10.25
C VAL A 215 7.37 17.47 9.50
N ASN A 216 8.53 17.50 8.86
CA ASN A 216 9.08 16.31 8.21
C ASN A 216 9.80 15.39 9.23
N TYR A 217 9.08 14.37 9.73
CA TYR A 217 9.57 13.45 10.75
C TYR A 217 10.83 12.65 10.35
N ASN A 218 11.13 12.61 9.05
CA ASN A 218 12.29 11.89 8.53
C ASN A 218 13.59 12.68 8.70
N ILE A 219 13.52 14.01 8.78
CA ILE A 219 14.71 14.89 8.86
C ILE A 219 14.72 15.77 10.11
N GLU A 220 13.56 16.15 10.64
CA GLU A 220 13.44 17.10 11.75
C GLU A 220 13.20 16.44 13.12
N LYS A 221 12.82 15.17 13.14
CA LYS A 221 12.44 14.43 14.35
C LYS A 221 13.27 13.18 14.54
N THR A 222 13.22 12.64 15.75
CA THR A 222 13.88 11.37 16.10
C THR A 222 12.93 10.18 16.00
N ALA A 223 13.46 8.97 16.03
CA ALA A 223 12.66 7.75 16.13
C ALA A 223 11.83 7.69 17.43
N GLU A 224 12.30 8.30 18.53
CA GLU A 224 11.54 8.33 19.78
C GLU A 224 10.38 9.33 19.72
N ASP A 225 10.53 10.44 19.00
CA ASP A 225 9.42 11.36 18.72
C ASP A 225 8.34 10.67 17.87
N ALA A 226 8.74 9.99 16.79
CA ALA A 226 7.84 9.21 15.95
C ALA A 226 7.12 8.10 16.73
N LYS A 227 7.85 7.43 17.65
CA LYS A 227 7.29 6.41 18.54
C LYS A 227 6.30 7.00 19.53
N SER A 228 6.62 8.16 20.13
CA SER A 228 5.73 8.84 21.06
C SER A 228 4.42 9.25 20.38
N LEU A 229 4.50 9.76 19.14
CA LEU A 229 3.32 10.07 18.32
C LEU A 229 2.47 8.81 18.07
N LEU A 230 3.07 7.76 17.50
CA LEU A 230 2.36 6.52 17.19
C LEU A 230 1.76 5.86 18.44
N GLN A 231 2.49 5.87 19.56
CA GLN A 231 2.03 5.28 20.81
C GLN A 231 0.86 6.06 21.41
N GLY A 232 0.92 7.39 21.36
CA GLY A 232 -0.17 8.27 21.80
C GLY A 232 -1.44 8.03 20.98
N THR A 233 -1.34 8.14 19.65
CA THR A 233 -2.48 7.87 18.75
C THR A 233 -3.03 6.45 18.95
N ARG A 234 -2.16 5.44 19.07
CA ARG A 234 -2.57 4.05 19.36
C ARG A 234 -3.39 3.96 20.64
N TYR A 235 -2.90 4.58 21.71
CA TYR A 235 -3.56 4.54 23.01
C TYR A 235 -4.95 5.18 22.93
N GLU A 236 -5.06 6.36 22.34
CA GLU A 236 -6.31 7.12 22.26
C GLU A 236 -7.35 6.44 21.37
N VAL A 237 -6.95 5.99 20.18
CA VAL A 237 -7.83 5.20 19.30
C VAL A 237 -8.31 3.94 20.02
N MET A 238 -7.42 3.18 20.66
CA MET A 238 -7.82 1.96 21.36
C MET A 238 -8.73 2.24 22.55
N GLN A 239 -8.56 3.34 23.28
CA GLN A 239 -9.50 3.71 24.36
C GLN A 239 -10.91 3.90 23.82
N ALA A 240 -11.08 4.63 22.70
CA ALA A 240 -12.39 4.84 22.10
C ALA A 240 -13.09 3.51 21.76
N PHE A 241 -12.38 2.54 21.16
CA PHE A 241 -12.96 1.22 20.86
C PHE A 241 -13.26 0.39 22.12
N ILE A 242 -12.44 0.48 23.16
CA ILE A 242 -12.69 -0.20 24.45
C ILE A 242 -13.97 0.33 25.11
N GLU A 243 -14.21 1.65 25.05
CA GLU A 243 -15.43 2.28 25.58
C GLU A 243 -16.71 1.77 24.88
N HIS A 244 -16.57 1.21 23.67
CA HIS A 244 -17.63 0.53 22.92
C HIS A 244 -17.62 -1.01 23.05
N ASP A 245 -17.02 -1.56 24.10
CA ASP A 245 -16.86 -3.01 24.34
C ASP A 245 -16.18 -3.75 23.18
N TYR A 246 -15.22 -3.08 22.52
CA TYR A 246 -14.41 -3.65 21.45
C TYR A 246 -12.92 -3.59 21.82
N PRO A 247 -12.46 -4.40 22.79
CA PRO A 247 -11.08 -4.39 23.24
C PRO A 247 -10.18 -5.13 22.25
N ARG A 248 -10.04 -4.57 21.04
CA ARG A 248 -9.17 -5.09 20.00
C ARG A 248 -7.99 -4.16 19.76
N TYR A 249 -6.90 -4.69 19.21
CA TYR A 249 -5.71 -3.90 18.88
C TYR A 249 -5.41 -3.98 17.37
N PRO A 250 -4.95 -2.86 16.76
CA PRO A 250 -4.52 -2.86 15.37
C PRO A 250 -3.09 -3.41 15.23
N ASN A 251 -2.83 -4.18 14.18
CA ASN A 251 -1.48 -4.62 13.78
C ASN A 251 -0.82 -3.65 12.80
N THR A 252 -1.54 -2.64 12.32
CA THR A 252 -1.10 -1.74 11.25
C THR A 252 -1.25 -0.28 11.62
N CYS A 253 -0.37 0.56 11.07
CA CYS A 253 -0.49 2.01 11.09
C CYS A 253 -0.33 2.59 9.68
N GLY A 254 -0.79 3.82 9.48
CA GLY A 254 -0.59 4.62 8.28
C GLY A 254 0.23 5.87 8.60
N ILE A 255 1.05 6.30 7.64
CA ILE A 255 1.79 7.57 7.66
C ILE A 255 1.74 8.15 6.24
N ASP A 256 0.87 9.12 6.02
CA ASP A 256 0.78 9.82 4.73
C ASP A 256 1.75 11.02 4.65
N GLN A 257 1.67 11.77 3.55
CA GLN A 257 2.41 13.01 3.35
C GLN A 257 2.10 14.09 4.40
N TRP A 258 0.87 14.10 4.90
CA TRP A 258 0.31 15.15 5.75
C TRP A 258 0.61 14.96 7.25
N VAL A 259 0.95 13.73 7.67
CA VAL A 259 1.41 13.40 9.02
C VAL A 259 2.91 13.68 9.21
N GLY A 260 3.69 13.62 8.13
CA GLY A 260 5.14 13.75 8.19
C GLY A 260 5.93 12.97 7.15
N SER A 261 5.24 12.22 6.29
CA SER A 261 5.78 11.21 5.35
C SER A 261 6.48 10.04 6.03
N ILE A 262 6.27 8.84 5.50
CA ILE A 262 6.91 7.63 6.02
C ILE A 262 8.43 7.69 5.83
N GLY A 263 9.18 7.16 6.80
CA GLY A 263 10.62 6.94 6.66
C GLY A 263 11.24 6.16 7.80
N SER A 264 12.57 6.17 7.92
CA SER A 264 13.27 5.25 8.83
C SER A 264 12.90 5.44 10.31
N ASN A 265 12.54 6.65 10.72
CA ASN A 265 12.09 6.93 12.08
C ASN A 265 10.75 6.26 12.40
N PHE A 266 9.77 6.37 11.50
CA PHE A 266 8.48 5.67 11.65
C PHE A 266 8.64 4.15 11.56
N VAL A 267 9.53 3.64 10.70
CA VAL A 267 9.83 2.19 10.65
C VAL A 267 10.37 1.68 11.99
N LYS A 268 11.34 2.38 12.57
CA LYS A 268 11.90 2.01 13.89
C LYS A 268 10.83 2.06 14.97
N ALA A 269 10.04 3.14 15.01
CA ALA A 269 8.94 3.31 15.94
C ALA A 269 7.90 2.18 15.82
N ALA A 270 7.49 1.84 14.60
CA ALA A 270 6.52 0.79 14.33
C ALA A 270 7.02 -0.60 14.77
N ILE A 271 8.30 -0.90 14.52
CA ILE A 271 8.94 -2.13 15.01
C ILE A 271 8.95 -2.18 16.53
N ASP A 272 9.35 -1.09 17.20
CA ASP A 272 9.45 -1.04 18.65
C ASP A 272 8.07 -1.13 19.34
N LEU A 273 6.99 -0.72 18.64
CA LEU A 273 5.60 -0.85 19.09
C LEU A 273 4.94 -2.18 18.67
N GLY A 274 5.65 -3.05 17.96
CA GLY A 274 5.16 -4.36 17.55
C GLY A 274 4.10 -4.33 16.45
N PHE A 275 4.08 -3.30 15.61
CA PHE A 275 3.26 -3.30 14.39
C PHE A 275 3.80 -4.34 13.39
N LYS A 276 2.89 -4.87 12.58
CA LYS A 276 3.17 -5.79 11.46
C LYS A 276 3.11 -5.09 10.11
N GLY A 277 2.49 -3.90 10.03
CA GLY A 277 2.44 -3.12 8.79
C GLY A 277 2.48 -1.62 9.00
N VAL A 278 3.16 -0.91 8.09
CA VAL A 278 3.04 0.55 7.92
C VAL A 278 2.64 0.85 6.48
N TRP A 279 1.56 1.60 6.30
CA TRP A 279 1.08 2.08 5.01
C TRP A 279 1.51 3.53 4.76
N GLY A 280 1.60 3.91 3.48
CA GLY A 280 1.87 5.29 3.06
C GLY A 280 3.15 5.48 2.25
N MET A 281 3.78 4.40 1.77
CA MET A 281 4.93 4.53 0.88
C MET A 281 4.52 4.99 -0.53
N GLY A 282 4.84 6.24 -0.90
CA GLY A 282 4.75 6.73 -2.27
C GLY A 282 5.95 6.34 -3.15
N TRP A 283 5.80 5.35 -4.03
CA TRP A 283 6.86 5.02 -4.99
C TRP A 283 6.87 6.05 -6.14
N ASP A 284 7.99 6.76 -6.36
CA ASP A 284 8.17 7.81 -7.38
C ASP A 284 7.18 9.00 -7.26
N HIS A 285 6.77 9.38 -6.05
CA HIS A 285 5.78 10.43 -5.80
C HIS A 285 6.45 11.74 -5.36
N LEU A 286 6.95 12.53 -6.32
CA LEU A 286 7.46 13.86 -6.03
C LEU A 286 6.32 14.89 -6.11
N HIS A 287 5.75 15.29 -4.99
CA HIS A 287 4.83 16.44 -4.92
C HIS A 287 5.47 17.59 -4.14
N ARG A 288 5.26 18.83 -4.60
CA ARG A 288 5.89 20.04 -4.05
C ARG A 288 5.61 20.09 -2.54
N ASN A 289 6.67 20.19 -1.73
CA ASN A 289 6.66 20.20 -0.25
C ASN A 289 6.46 18.85 0.47
N THR A 290 6.39 17.73 -0.25
CA THR A 290 6.21 16.41 0.37
C THR A 290 7.49 15.58 0.33
N SER A 291 7.78 14.82 1.38
CA SER A 291 8.89 13.86 1.44
C SER A 291 8.47 12.46 0.98
N MET A 292 7.41 12.34 0.18
CA MET A 292 6.88 11.06 -0.34
C MET A 292 7.64 10.49 -1.54
N PHE A 293 8.83 11.00 -1.84
CA PHE A 293 9.65 10.47 -2.91
C PHE A 293 10.46 9.26 -2.43
N HIS A 294 9.91 8.04 -2.58
CA HIS A 294 10.54 6.81 -2.08
C HIS A 294 11.15 5.93 -3.19
N ARG A 295 11.65 6.54 -4.27
CA ARG A 295 12.30 5.79 -5.33
C ARG A 295 13.54 5.05 -4.81
N GLY A 296 13.76 3.85 -5.35
CA GLY A 296 14.73 2.90 -4.83
C GLY A 296 14.16 1.95 -3.79
N ALA A 297 12.95 2.20 -3.26
CA ALA A 297 12.19 1.20 -2.52
C ALA A 297 11.56 0.14 -3.45
N PRO A 298 11.39 -1.10 -2.97
CA PRO A 298 10.51 -2.07 -3.63
C PRO A 298 9.12 -1.50 -3.87
N TRP A 299 8.53 -1.82 -5.02
CA TRP A 299 7.23 -1.26 -5.40
C TRP A 299 6.03 -1.99 -4.76
N ASN A 300 6.15 -3.22 -4.28
CA ASN A 300 5.04 -3.87 -3.55
C ASN A 300 5.41 -4.01 -2.07
N ALA A 301 4.54 -4.61 -1.27
CA ALA A 301 4.80 -4.79 0.15
C ALA A 301 6.12 -5.53 0.39
N TYR A 302 6.96 -5.00 1.29
CA TYR A 302 8.27 -5.59 1.60
C TYR A 302 8.63 -5.35 3.06
N LYS A 303 9.57 -6.14 3.57
CA LYS A 303 10.10 -5.97 4.92
C LYS A 303 11.23 -4.92 4.87
N PRO A 304 11.09 -3.72 5.44
CA PRO A 304 12.10 -2.65 5.34
C PRO A 304 13.31 -2.91 6.25
N SER A 305 14.47 -2.32 5.97
CA SER A 305 15.55 -2.26 6.95
C SER A 305 15.30 -1.20 8.02
N ARG A 306 15.72 -1.46 9.26
CA ARG A 306 15.72 -0.47 10.36
C ARG A 306 16.68 0.68 10.11
N PHE A 307 17.69 0.49 9.26
CA PHE A 307 18.70 1.51 8.98
C PHE A 307 18.26 2.48 7.90
N GLN A 308 17.62 1.97 6.86
CA GLN A 308 17.12 2.73 5.73
C GLN A 308 15.85 2.05 5.23
N PHE A 309 14.71 2.71 5.36
CA PHE A 309 13.43 2.07 5.04
C PHE A 309 13.31 1.71 3.56
N ARG A 310 13.97 2.44 2.65
CA ARG A 310 13.93 2.22 1.19
C ARG A 310 14.57 0.91 0.73
N ILE A 311 15.18 0.14 1.62
CA ILE A 311 15.78 -1.14 1.24
C ILE A 311 15.14 -2.26 2.04
N PRO A 312 15.18 -3.50 1.55
CA PRO A 312 14.68 -4.62 2.32
C PRO A 312 15.57 -4.96 3.52
N SER A 313 14.98 -5.59 4.53
CA SER A 313 15.66 -6.00 5.76
C SER A 313 16.79 -6.99 5.51
N ARG A 314 17.90 -6.81 6.23
CA ARG A 314 19.07 -7.68 6.17
C ARG A 314 18.86 -9.01 6.88
N LYS A 315 19.76 -9.98 6.64
CA LYS A 315 19.73 -11.33 7.25
C LYS A 315 19.82 -11.36 8.78
N ASN A 316 20.36 -10.31 9.39
CA ASN A 316 20.54 -10.19 10.83
C ASN A 316 19.42 -9.37 11.50
N GLU A 317 18.46 -8.87 10.72
CA GLU A 317 17.33 -8.09 11.19
C GLU A 317 16.12 -8.99 11.44
N LYS A 318 15.61 -8.98 12.67
CA LYS A 318 14.52 -9.86 13.15
C LYS A 318 13.33 -9.04 13.62
N PHE A 319 12.27 -9.05 12.82
CA PHE A 319 10.97 -8.44 13.09
C PHE A 319 9.97 -8.86 12.00
N GLU A 320 8.69 -8.55 12.24
CA GLU A 320 7.55 -8.93 11.42
C GLU A 320 6.90 -7.75 10.67
N LEU A 321 7.51 -6.57 10.68
CA LEU A 321 6.98 -5.37 10.03
C LEU A 321 7.13 -5.40 8.50
N PHE A 322 6.07 -5.03 7.77
CA PHE A 322 6.07 -4.78 6.33
C PHE A 322 5.70 -3.31 6.03
N LEU A 323 6.28 -2.76 4.96
CA LEU A 323 5.82 -1.50 4.37
C LEU A 323 4.86 -1.77 3.23
N PHE A 324 3.84 -0.93 3.12
CA PHE A 324 2.83 -0.98 2.07
C PHE A 324 2.82 0.33 1.29
N GLN A 325 2.55 0.23 -0.01
CA GLN A 325 2.35 1.41 -0.85
C GLN A 325 1.19 2.25 -0.34
N TRP A 326 1.25 3.55 -0.64
CA TRP A 326 0.10 4.44 -0.51
C TRP A 326 -1.09 3.92 -1.35
N THR A 327 -0.87 3.70 -2.64
CA THR A 327 -1.78 3.01 -3.57
C THR A 327 -0.93 2.45 -4.73
N VAL A 328 -1.44 1.49 -5.51
CA VAL A 328 -0.66 0.85 -6.59
C VAL A 328 -0.23 1.88 -7.64
N ARG A 329 0.96 1.69 -8.19
CA ARG A 329 1.53 2.51 -9.26
C ARG A 329 1.63 1.70 -10.55
N ASP A 330 1.36 2.36 -11.67
CA ASP A 330 1.68 1.81 -12.99
C ASP A 330 3.15 2.08 -13.29
N LEU A 331 4.01 1.11 -12.96
CA LEU A 331 5.44 1.24 -13.18
C LEU A 331 5.78 1.45 -14.67
N VAL A 332 4.96 0.96 -15.61
CA VAL A 332 5.21 1.10 -17.06
C VAL A 332 5.14 2.56 -17.44
N ASN A 333 4.08 3.27 -17.06
CA ASN A 333 3.92 4.67 -17.45
C ASN A 333 4.62 5.64 -16.48
N THR A 334 4.63 5.35 -15.17
CA THR A 334 5.31 6.18 -14.16
C THR A 334 6.79 6.36 -14.47
N LEU A 335 7.51 5.29 -14.84
CA LEU A 335 8.97 5.36 -15.04
C LEU A 335 9.41 6.31 -16.15
N HIS A 336 8.53 6.52 -17.12
CA HIS A 336 8.77 7.38 -18.27
C HIS A 336 8.45 8.85 -17.99
N LEU A 337 7.70 9.15 -16.92
CA LEU A 337 7.42 10.52 -16.47
C LEU A 337 8.01 10.81 -15.07
N SER A 338 8.95 9.98 -14.63
CA SER A 338 9.61 10.15 -13.34
C SER A 338 10.36 11.49 -13.28
N PRO A 339 10.35 12.20 -12.12
CA PRO A 339 9.91 11.76 -10.79
C PRO A 339 8.43 12.04 -10.43
N HIS A 340 7.58 12.37 -11.40
CA HIS A 340 6.20 12.79 -11.14
C HIS A 340 5.15 11.85 -11.75
N GLY A 341 5.56 10.87 -12.54
CA GLY A 341 4.65 9.96 -13.24
C GLY A 341 3.75 9.15 -12.31
N SER A 342 4.07 9.06 -11.02
CA SER A 342 3.26 8.32 -10.05
C SER A 342 2.06 9.11 -9.52
N ALA A 343 2.04 10.44 -9.70
CA ALA A 343 0.88 11.32 -9.44
C ALA A 343 0.00 11.50 -10.69
N ILE A 344 0.17 10.60 -11.66
CA ILE A 344 -0.58 10.56 -12.92
C ILE A 344 -1.04 9.13 -13.15
N PHE A 345 -0.11 8.18 -13.04
CA PHE A 345 -0.33 6.77 -13.34
C PHE A 345 -0.32 5.93 -12.06
N SER A 346 -1.46 5.93 -11.37
CA SER A 346 -1.67 5.19 -10.13
C SER A 346 -3.10 4.64 -10.04
N THR A 347 -3.43 3.97 -8.95
CA THR A 347 -4.83 3.64 -8.61
C THR A 347 -5.48 4.66 -7.67
N ASP A 348 -4.88 5.84 -7.51
CA ASP A 348 -5.47 6.98 -6.80
C ASP A 348 -6.55 7.62 -7.70
N PRO A 349 -7.82 7.69 -7.28
CA PRO A 349 -8.87 8.27 -8.11
C PRO A 349 -8.64 9.75 -8.46
N ASP A 350 -7.97 10.51 -7.61
CA ASP A 350 -7.71 11.93 -7.87
C ASP A 350 -6.65 12.10 -8.94
N ASP A 351 -5.60 11.27 -8.94
CA ASP A 351 -4.66 11.18 -10.06
C ASP A 351 -5.40 10.84 -11.36
N LEU A 352 -6.31 9.86 -11.33
CA LEU A 352 -7.05 9.43 -12.53
C LEU A 352 -8.00 10.50 -13.06
N ARG A 353 -8.72 11.20 -12.18
CA ARG A 353 -9.65 12.27 -12.55
C ARG A 353 -8.92 13.49 -13.06
N LEU A 354 -7.88 13.95 -12.36
CA LEU A 354 -7.12 15.15 -12.74
C LEU A 354 -6.41 14.99 -14.08
N ASN A 355 -6.12 13.75 -14.50
CA ASN A 355 -5.44 13.47 -15.76
C ASN A 355 -6.37 12.90 -16.85
N GLY A 356 -7.69 12.90 -16.64
CA GLY A 356 -8.67 12.44 -17.63
C GLY A 356 -8.70 10.92 -17.88
N ILE A 357 -7.94 10.12 -17.12
CA ILE A 357 -7.92 8.66 -17.25
C ILE A 357 -9.30 8.07 -16.85
N ILE A 358 -10.03 8.74 -15.97
CA ILE A 358 -11.35 8.32 -15.52
C ILE A 358 -12.43 8.37 -16.61
N ASN A 359 -12.21 9.08 -17.73
CA ASN A 359 -13.19 9.32 -18.80
C ASN A 359 -13.47 8.10 -19.70
N GLN A 360 -12.96 6.93 -19.32
CA GLN A 360 -13.20 5.67 -20.03
C GLN A 360 -14.61 5.14 -19.76
N GLU A 361 -15.29 4.64 -20.80
CA GLU A 361 -16.61 3.99 -20.66
C GLU A 361 -16.59 2.78 -19.71
N LYS A 362 -15.43 2.11 -19.61
CA LYS A 362 -15.13 1.04 -18.67
C LYS A 362 -13.81 1.35 -17.96
N PRO A 363 -13.58 0.87 -16.73
CA PRO A 363 -12.36 1.12 -15.96
C PRO A 363 -11.17 0.25 -16.44
N HIS A 364 -10.96 0.21 -17.76
CA HIS A 364 -9.99 -0.65 -18.44
C HIS A 364 -8.57 -0.43 -17.90
N TYR A 365 -8.18 0.81 -17.61
CA TYR A 365 -6.85 1.10 -17.07
C TYR A 365 -6.55 0.35 -15.75
N ILE A 366 -7.41 0.43 -14.73
CA ILE A 366 -7.17 -0.29 -13.46
C ILE A 366 -7.33 -1.81 -13.66
N LEU A 367 -8.30 -2.26 -14.46
CA LEU A 367 -8.49 -3.69 -14.76
C LEU A 367 -7.25 -4.31 -15.42
N GLU A 368 -6.70 -3.66 -16.46
CA GLU A 368 -5.49 -4.16 -17.11
C GLU A 368 -4.28 -4.10 -16.19
N LEU A 369 -4.16 -3.06 -15.35
CA LEU A 369 -3.12 -3.00 -14.34
C LEU A 369 -3.24 -4.16 -13.34
N LEU A 370 -4.45 -4.48 -12.89
CA LEU A 370 -4.72 -5.65 -12.03
C LEU A 370 -4.37 -6.96 -12.74
N TYR A 371 -4.78 -7.13 -14.00
CA TYR A 371 -4.47 -8.32 -14.79
C TYR A 371 -2.98 -8.48 -15.08
N ASN A 372 -2.26 -7.38 -15.26
CA ASN A 372 -0.81 -7.35 -15.32
C ASN A 372 -0.18 -7.90 -14.03
N TYR A 373 -0.69 -7.54 -12.85
CA TYR A 373 -0.17 -8.12 -11.59
C TYR A 373 -0.61 -9.59 -11.44
N SER A 374 -1.88 -9.90 -11.69
CA SER A 374 -2.46 -11.24 -11.50
C SER A 374 -1.75 -12.31 -12.34
N ARG A 375 -1.48 -12.04 -13.62
CA ARG A 375 -0.76 -12.98 -14.51
C ARG A 375 0.67 -13.27 -14.03
N ASN A 376 1.26 -12.39 -13.23
CA ASN A 376 2.58 -12.58 -12.64
C ASN A 376 2.56 -13.44 -11.37
N MET A 377 1.39 -13.80 -10.82
CA MET A 377 1.32 -14.72 -9.69
C MET A 377 2.06 -16.03 -9.95
N LYS A 378 2.18 -16.50 -11.20
CA LYS A 378 3.00 -17.68 -11.56
C LYS A 378 4.44 -17.62 -11.02
N TYR A 379 5.03 -16.44 -10.88
CA TYR A 379 6.40 -16.24 -10.41
C TYR A 379 6.50 -15.77 -8.95
N ASN A 380 5.37 -15.39 -8.35
CA ASN A 380 5.33 -14.73 -7.05
C ASN A 380 4.52 -15.56 -6.06
N ASP A 381 4.89 -15.42 -4.80
CA ASP A 381 4.07 -15.94 -3.70
C ASP A 381 2.85 -15.07 -3.45
N TYR A 382 2.96 -13.75 -3.66
CA TYR A 382 1.85 -12.84 -3.43
C TYR A 382 1.96 -11.56 -4.26
N PHE A 383 0.84 -10.86 -4.34
CA PHE A 383 0.79 -9.42 -4.60
C PHE A 383 -0.18 -8.76 -3.63
N VAL A 384 0.11 -7.51 -3.26
CA VAL A 384 -0.86 -6.62 -2.62
C VAL A 384 -1.25 -5.56 -3.63
N PHE A 385 -2.47 -5.67 -4.16
CA PHE A 385 -3.08 -4.68 -5.04
C PHE A 385 -3.93 -3.74 -4.19
N LEU A 386 -3.28 -2.68 -3.69
CA LEU A 386 -3.86 -1.74 -2.74
C LEU A 386 -4.44 -0.52 -3.47
N ILE A 387 -5.71 -0.25 -3.20
CA ILE A 387 -6.44 0.94 -3.64
C ILE A 387 -6.76 1.75 -2.39
N HIS A 388 -6.53 3.06 -2.46
CA HIS A 388 -6.81 3.97 -1.35
C HIS A 388 -7.63 5.17 -1.83
N GLN A 389 -8.39 5.75 -0.91
CA GLN A 389 -8.93 7.10 -1.07
C GLN A 389 -8.90 7.90 0.25
N GLU A 390 -8.59 9.19 0.18
CA GLU A 390 -8.66 10.14 1.30
C GLU A 390 -10.11 10.61 1.51
N ASP A 391 -10.55 10.71 2.76
CA ASP A 391 -11.91 11.14 3.12
C ASP A 391 -12.26 12.49 2.49
N HIS A 392 -11.35 13.46 2.55
CA HIS A 392 -11.56 14.81 2.04
C HIS A 392 -11.72 14.88 0.53
N ASP A 393 -11.35 13.85 -0.23
CA ASP A 393 -11.57 13.74 -1.67
C ASP A 393 -12.61 12.67 -2.06
N ALA A 394 -13.17 11.94 -1.10
CA ALA A 394 -14.17 10.88 -1.36
C ALA A 394 -15.56 11.40 -1.78
N HIS A 395 -15.72 12.72 -1.85
CA HIS A 395 -16.96 13.40 -2.20
C HIS A 395 -17.15 13.62 -3.72
N PHE A 396 -16.11 13.35 -4.53
CA PHE A 396 -16.19 13.42 -5.99
C PHE A 396 -17.03 12.27 -6.56
N LYS A 397 -18.18 12.60 -7.15
CA LYS A 397 -19.12 11.63 -7.70
C LYS A 397 -18.50 10.79 -8.82
N GLU A 398 -17.70 11.42 -9.67
CA GLU A 398 -17.02 10.78 -10.80
C GLU A 398 -16.05 9.69 -10.31
N ASN A 399 -15.26 10.00 -9.28
CA ASN A 399 -14.34 9.05 -8.63
C ASN A 399 -15.11 7.82 -8.13
N ASN A 400 -16.21 8.05 -7.41
CA ASN A 400 -16.99 6.96 -6.80
C ASN A 400 -17.71 6.11 -7.85
N GLN A 401 -18.26 6.74 -8.90
CA GLN A 401 -18.91 6.01 -10.01
C GLN A 401 -17.91 5.16 -10.79
N PHE A 402 -16.69 5.65 -10.99
CA PHE A 402 -15.64 4.89 -11.66
C PHE A 402 -15.23 3.65 -10.85
N PHE A 403 -15.08 3.78 -9.53
CA PHE A 403 -14.77 2.63 -8.68
C PHE A 403 -15.91 1.64 -8.55
N LEU A 404 -17.17 2.10 -8.53
CA LEU A 404 -18.32 1.21 -8.64
C LEU A 404 -18.23 0.38 -9.93
N SER A 405 -17.99 1.05 -11.07
CA SER A 405 -17.83 0.38 -12.36
C SER A 405 -16.65 -0.61 -12.36
N PHE A 406 -15.58 -0.32 -11.62
CA PHE A 406 -14.41 -1.20 -11.49
C PHE A 406 -14.74 -2.45 -10.70
N ILE A 407 -15.45 -2.31 -9.59
CA ILE A 407 -15.86 -3.44 -8.76
C ILE A 407 -16.87 -4.31 -9.50
N GLU A 408 -17.86 -3.71 -10.14
CA GLU A 408 -18.86 -4.44 -10.94
C GLU A 408 -18.18 -5.23 -12.06
N ALA A 409 -17.24 -4.63 -12.79
CA ALA A 409 -16.50 -5.32 -13.84
C ALA A 409 -15.61 -6.44 -13.28
N LEU A 410 -14.96 -6.22 -12.13
CA LEU A 410 -14.11 -7.24 -11.48
C LEU A 410 -14.94 -8.44 -11.00
N GLN A 411 -16.15 -8.20 -10.50
CA GLN A 411 -17.08 -9.25 -10.09
C GLN A 411 -17.76 -9.94 -11.26
N GLU A 412 -17.99 -9.23 -12.37
CA GLU A 412 -18.49 -9.84 -13.62
C GLU A 412 -17.43 -10.78 -14.24
N ASP A 413 -16.16 -10.35 -14.26
CA ASP A 413 -15.06 -11.12 -14.86
C ASP A 413 -14.62 -12.33 -13.98
N GLU A 414 -14.91 -12.30 -12.68
CA GLU A 414 -14.52 -13.29 -11.66
C GLU A 414 -13.10 -13.88 -11.86
N PRO A 415 -12.05 -13.06 -11.97
CA PRO A 415 -10.73 -13.59 -12.25
C PRO A 415 -10.28 -14.49 -11.08
N PRO A 416 -9.71 -15.67 -11.38
CA PRO A 416 -9.47 -16.69 -10.36
C PRO A 416 -8.35 -16.27 -9.40
N GLY A 417 -8.53 -16.61 -8.13
CA GLY A 417 -7.47 -16.49 -7.11
C GLY A 417 -7.30 -15.09 -6.53
N LEU A 418 -8.31 -14.23 -6.65
CA LEU A 418 -8.35 -12.97 -5.90
C LEU A 418 -8.83 -13.20 -4.47
N THR A 419 -8.18 -12.49 -3.54
CA THR A 419 -8.52 -12.51 -2.12
C THR A 419 -8.75 -11.08 -1.65
N TYR A 420 -10.02 -10.72 -1.42
CA TYR A 420 -10.34 -9.47 -0.72
C TYR A 420 -9.93 -9.61 0.75
N ALA A 421 -9.12 -8.66 1.22
CA ALA A 421 -8.56 -8.69 2.56
C ALA A 421 -8.35 -7.26 3.08
N THR A 422 -8.34 -7.12 4.40
CA THR A 422 -7.92 -5.86 5.01
C THR A 422 -6.40 -5.81 5.16
N LEU A 423 -5.85 -4.60 5.32
CA LEU A 423 -4.43 -4.38 5.53
C LEU A 423 -3.90 -5.14 6.76
N ASP A 424 -4.70 -5.22 7.82
CA ASP A 424 -4.38 -5.97 9.05
C ASP A 424 -4.22 -7.47 8.75
N GLU A 425 -5.13 -8.05 7.95
CA GLU A 425 -5.06 -9.46 7.53
C GLU A 425 -3.82 -9.74 6.68
N VAL A 426 -3.54 -8.87 5.70
CA VAL A 426 -2.38 -9.02 4.81
C VAL A 426 -1.07 -8.89 5.60
N ALA A 427 -0.97 -7.95 6.52
CA ALA A 427 0.22 -7.79 7.38
C ALA A 427 0.46 -9.03 8.26
N GLN A 428 -0.61 -9.62 8.82
CA GLN A 428 -0.50 -10.88 9.56
C GLN A 428 -0.07 -12.04 8.66
N TRP A 429 -0.65 -12.18 7.46
CA TRP A 429 -0.28 -13.22 6.50
C TRP A 429 1.20 -13.11 6.10
N LEU A 430 1.67 -11.90 5.80
CA LEU A 430 3.07 -11.63 5.43
C LEU A 430 4.03 -11.97 6.58
N ALA A 431 3.68 -11.63 7.82
CA ALA A 431 4.45 -12.01 9.01
C ALA A 431 4.59 -13.53 9.16
N ILE A 432 3.53 -14.31 8.89
CA ILE A 432 3.55 -15.78 8.95
C ILE A 432 4.29 -16.39 7.74
N LYS A 433 4.08 -15.86 6.52
CA LYS A 433 4.71 -16.37 5.29
C LYS A 433 6.23 -16.14 5.33
N TYR A 434 6.64 -14.96 5.81
CA TYR A 434 8.02 -14.48 5.85
C TYR A 434 8.42 -14.10 7.29
N PRO A 435 8.62 -15.10 8.17
CA PRO A 435 9.09 -14.86 9.54
C PRO A 435 10.52 -14.28 9.55
N ASP A 436 11.05 -14.05 10.75
CA ASP A 436 12.38 -13.45 10.98
C ASP A 436 13.46 -13.89 9.97
N ASN A 437 14.15 -12.89 9.40
CA ASN A 437 15.22 -13.05 8.40
C ASN A 437 14.78 -13.59 7.03
N LYS A 438 13.49 -13.73 6.74
CA LYS A 438 12.98 -13.93 5.37
C LYS A 438 12.45 -12.61 4.81
N THR A 439 12.86 -12.32 3.59
CA THR A 439 12.42 -11.18 2.80
C THR A 439 11.88 -11.75 1.49
N PRO A 440 10.71 -11.30 1.03
CA PRO A 440 10.17 -11.72 -0.25
C PRO A 440 11.06 -11.25 -1.41
N SER A 441 10.94 -11.93 -2.53
CA SER A 441 11.40 -11.45 -3.84
C SER A 441 10.21 -11.41 -4.77
N GLN A 442 10.14 -10.41 -5.63
CA GLN A 442 9.09 -10.34 -6.62
C GLN A 442 9.63 -10.01 -8.00
N ILE A 443 8.93 -10.51 -9.02
CA ILE A 443 9.13 -10.18 -10.42
C ILE A 443 7.80 -9.81 -11.05
N LEU A 444 7.81 -8.81 -11.92
CA LEU A 444 6.62 -8.28 -12.55
C LEU A 444 6.93 -7.96 -14.01
N GLU A 445 6.37 -8.76 -14.92
CA GLU A 445 6.32 -8.47 -16.36
C GLU A 445 5.08 -7.60 -16.65
N LEU A 446 5.26 -6.38 -17.14
CA LEU A 446 4.16 -5.42 -17.34
C LEU A 446 4.03 -4.98 -18.79
N GLU A 447 2.79 -5.00 -19.29
CA GLU A 447 2.40 -4.38 -20.54
C GLU A 447 1.75 -3.01 -20.27
N ASP A 448 1.78 -2.11 -21.26
CA ASP A 448 1.12 -0.79 -21.15
C ASP A 448 -0.40 -0.94 -20.93
N PRO A 449 -0.94 -0.55 -19.76
CA PRO A 449 -2.38 -0.67 -19.47
C PRO A 449 -3.22 0.46 -20.09
N LEU A 450 -2.60 1.52 -20.62
CA LEU A 450 -3.32 2.63 -21.21
C LEU A 450 -3.85 2.30 -22.61
N LEU A 451 -5.11 2.67 -22.86
CA LEU A 451 -5.67 2.67 -24.20
C LEU A 451 -5.02 3.77 -25.05
N PRO A 452 -4.82 3.55 -26.37
CA PRO A 452 -4.18 4.54 -27.23
C PRO A 452 -4.85 5.92 -27.23
N TRP A 453 -6.18 5.97 -27.14
CA TRP A 453 -6.93 7.23 -27.12
C TRP A 453 -6.90 7.92 -25.74
N VAL A 454 -6.93 7.15 -24.63
CA VAL A 454 -6.73 7.71 -23.27
C VAL A 454 -5.35 8.33 -23.18
N LYS A 455 -4.35 7.64 -23.74
CA LYS A 455 -3.00 8.19 -23.86
C LYS A 455 -3.02 9.51 -24.61
N GLN A 456 -3.76 9.64 -25.73
CA GLN A 456 -3.93 10.90 -26.46
C GLN A 456 -4.62 12.00 -25.65
N GLU A 457 -5.62 11.67 -24.83
CA GLU A 457 -6.32 12.63 -23.97
C GLU A 457 -5.42 13.15 -22.85
N VAL A 458 -4.73 12.25 -22.15
CA VAL A 458 -3.64 12.60 -21.22
C VAL A 458 -2.61 13.48 -21.95
N MET A 459 -2.43 13.31 -23.27
CA MET A 459 -1.54 14.17 -24.07
C MET A 459 -2.01 15.58 -24.36
N MET A 460 -3.30 15.89 -24.26
CA MET A 460 -3.79 17.26 -24.51
C MET A 460 -3.54 18.17 -23.31
N ASP A 461 -3.54 17.61 -22.09
CA ASP A 461 -3.24 18.32 -20.84
C ASP A 461 -1.72 18.36 -20.52
N LYS A 462 -0.90 17.79 -21.40
CA LYS A 462 0.53 17.55 -21.19
C LYS A 462 1.42 18.75 -21.08
N GLU A 463 1.13 19.83 -21.79
CA GLU A 463 1.99 20.99 -21.67
C GLU A 463 1.94 21.50 -20.23
N GLN A 464 0.77 21.44 -19.60
CA GLN A 464 0.59 21.75 -18.18
C GLN A 464 1.26 20.71 -17.28
N ALA A 465 1.07 19.40 -17.51
CA ALA A 465 1.72 18.36 -16.72
C ALA A 465 3.25 18.36 -16.86
N ILE A 466 3.80 18.54 -18.07
CA ILE A 466 5.24 18.65 -18.31
C ILE A 466 5.80 19.94 -17.72
N ASN A 467 5.12 21.08 -17.87
CA ASN A 467 5.54 22.35 -17.27
C ASN A 467 5.44 22.34 -15.72
N GLN A 468 4.69 21.41 -15.13
CA GLN A 468 4.67 21.21 -13.67
C GLN A 468 5.91 20.47 -13.15
N VAL A 469 6.58 19.71 -14.02
CA VAL A 469 7.52 18.61 -13.73
C VAL A 469 8.93 18.91 -14.22
N TYR A 470 9.04 19.51 -15.41
CA TYR A 470 10.28 19.91 -16.06
C TYR A 470 10.33 21.43 -16.20
N ASP A 471 11.53 21.97 -16.38
CA ASP A 471 11.71 23.40 -16.64
C ASP A 471 10.84 23.79 -17.86
N PRO A 472 9.80 24.63 -17.68
CA PRO A 472 8.92 25.01 -18.77
C PRO A 472 9.66 25.76 -19.89
N ASP A 473 10.86 26.26 -19.60
CA ASP A 473 11.71 26.95 -20.56
C ASP A 473 12.69 26.00 -21.30
N ASP A 474 12.83 24.72 -20.89
CA ASP A 474 13.65 23.71 -21.57
C ASP A 474 12.84 22.94 -22.65
N GLU A 475 12.61 23.63 -23.76
CA GLU A 475 11.92 23.09 -24.93
C GLU A 475 12.63 21.89 -25.59
N ILE A 476 13.93 21.67 -25.33
CA ILE A 476 14.68 20.52 -25.87
C ILE A 476 14.33 19.28 -25.06
N GLU A 477 14.39 19.37 -23.74
CA GLU A 477 14.06 18.27 -22.83
C GLU A 477 12.59 17.86 -22.99
N LYS A 478 11.69 18.85 -23.07
CA LYS A 478 10.26 18.63 -23.34
C LYS A 478 10.02 17.85 -24.64
N LYS A 479 10.68 18.22 -25.74
CA LYS A 479 10.57 17.51 -27.03
C LYS A 479 11.14 16.10 -26.97
N ARG A 480 12.24 15.90 -26.24
CA ARG A 480 12.85 14.58 -26.02
C ARG A 480 11.90 13.66 -25.24
N VAL A 481 11.43 14.11 -24.07
CA VAL A 481 10.46 13.41 -23.20
C VAL A 481 9.19 13.07 -23.99
N MET A 482 8.65 14.02 -24.75
CA MET A 482 7.48 13.81 -25.61
C MET A 482 7.70 12.72 -26.67
N ALA A 483 8.86 12.72 -27.34
CA ALA A 483 9.16 11.78 -28.41
C ALA A 483 9.48 10.35 -27.90
N GLU A 484 10.16 10.25 -26.77
CA GLU A 484 10.59 8.96 -26.19
C GLU A 484 9.46 8.24 -25.43
N HIS A 485 8.64 8.98 -24.69
CA HIS A 485 7.64 8.40 -23.78
C HIS A 485 6.26 8.27 -24.43
N PHE A 486 6.05 8.97 -25.54
CA PHE A 486 4.80 8.91 -26.30
C PHE A 486 5.07 8.79 -27.80
N PRO A 487 5.82 7.76 -28.18
CA PRO A 487 6.02 7.45 -29.59
C PRO A 487 4.67 7.34 -30.29
N LYS A 488 4.63 7.59 -31.60
CA LYS A 488 3.45 7.36 -32.44
C LYS A 488 2.97 5.89 -32.40
N SER A 489 3.74 4.97 -31.82
CA SER A 489 3.32 3.59 -31.59
C SER A 489 2.24 3.50 -30.52
N GLU A 490 1.26 2.63 -30.74
CA GLU A 490 0.07 2.51 -29.89
C GLU A 490 0.35 2.02 -28.45
N LYS A 491 1.50 1.38 -28.16
CA LYS A 491 1.85 0.84 -26.82
C LYS A 491 3.33 0.98 -26.47
N LEU A 492 3.65 1.14 -25.18
CA LEU A 492 5.01 1.01 -24.64
C LEU A 492 5.52 -0.45 -24.74
N PRO A 493 6.86 -0.68 -24.79
CA PRO A 493 7.42 -2.03 -24.80
C PRO A 493 7.10 -2.78 -23.50
N LEU A 494 7.27 -4.11 -23.49
CA LEU A 494 7.15 -4.90 -22.28
C LEU A 494 8.24 -4.50 -21.26
N HIS A 495 7.81 -4.18 -20.04
CA HIS A 495 8.69 -3.90 -18.91
C HIS A 495 8.86 -5.12 -18.02
N VAL A 496 9.98 -5.15 -17.31
CA VAL A 496 10.20 -6.06 -16.19
C VAL A 496 10.68 -5.27 -14.98
N ALA A 497 10.08 -5.56 -13.83
CA ALA A 497 10.55 -5.11 -12.53
C ALA A 497 10.92 -6.32 -11.70
N TYR A 498 12.03 -6.27 -10.98
CA TYR A 498 12.43 -7.30 -10.04
C TYR A 498 13.02 -6.68 -8.78
N PHE A 499 12.63 -7.19 -7.61
CA PHE A 499 13.37 -6.92 -6.37
C PHE A 499 13.56 -8.18 -5.55
N ASN A 500 14.63 -8.18 -4.76
CA ASN A 500 14.85 -9.08 -3.65
C ASN A 500 15.59 -8.32 -2.54
N ARG A 501 16.14 -9.04 -1.56
CA ARG A 501 16.93 -8.44 -0.47
C ARG A 501 18.14 -7.63 -0.93
N ASP A 502 18.78 -8.05 -2.01
CA ASP A 502 20.10 -7.56 -2.41
C ASP A 502 20.01 -6.52 -3.54
N MET A 503 18.91 -6.48 -4.29
CA MET A 503 18.76 -5.56 -5.43
C MET A 503 17.32 -5.22 -5.78
N LEU A 504 17.18 -4.09 -6.48
CA LEU A 504 16.02 -3.73 -7.29
C LEU A 504 16.49 -3.42 -8.71
N LEU A 505 15.77 -3.91 -9.72
CA LEU A 505 16.05 -3.62 -11.11
C LEU A 505 14.77 -3.36 -11.89
N LEU A 506 14.91 -2.51 -12.91
CA LEU A 506 13.86 -2.20 -13.87
C LEU A 506 14.45 -2.25 -15.27
N GLY A 507 13.76 -2.94 -16.17
CA GLY A 507 14.16 -3.19 -17.54
C GLY A 507 12.98 -3.09 -18.49
N TYR A 508 13.25 -2.95 -19.79
CA TYR A 508 12.23 -3.08 -20.82
C TYR A 508 12.83 -3.56 -22.14
N LYS A 509 12.01 -4.18 -22.99
CA LYS A 509 12.47 -4.70 -24.29
C LYS A 509 12.96 -3.57 -25.21
N PRO A 510 14.04 -3.80 -25.99
CA PRO A 510 14.81 -5.03 -26.14
C PRO A 510 16.06 -5.13 -25.23
N TYR A 511 16.21 -4.27 -24.22
CA TYR A 511 17.47 -4.16 -23.46
C TYR A 511 17.72 -5.37 -22.55
N HIS A 512 18.94 -5.92 -22.58
CA HIS A 512 19.34 -7.08 -21.76
C HIS A 512 19.99 -6.72 -20.42
N ILE A 513 20.42 -5.46 -20.23
CA ILE A 513 20.69 -4.91 -18.90
C ILE A 513 19.45 -4.14 -18.46
N PRO A 514 19.11 -4.18 -17.16
CA PRO A 514 18.26 -3.16 -16.57
C PRO A 514 18.65 -1.74 -17.00
N PHE A 515 17.67 -0.86 -17.20
CA PHE A 515 17.98 0.56 -17.39
C PHE A 515 18.10 1.28 -16.03
N LEU A 516 17.53 0.70 -14.98
CA LEU A 516 17.75 1.10 -13.59
C LEU A 516 18.11 -0.13 -12.76
N TYR A 517 19.13 0.02 -11.93
CA TYR A 517 19.60 -1.00 -11.00
C TYR A 517 19.98 -0.32 -9.69
N TRP A 518 19.54 -0.88 -8.58
CA TRP A 518 19.93 -0.49 -7.23
C TRP A 518 20.55 -1.70 -6.55
N ASP A 519 21.78 -1.55 -6.09
CA ASP A 519 22.51 -2.57 -5.35
C ASP A 519 22.36 -2.29 -3.84
N TYR A 520 21.44 -2.99 -3.18
CA TYR A 520 21.20 -2.81 -1.75
C TYR A 520 22.36 -3.31 -0.88
N THR A 521 23.37 -3.96 -1.45
CA THR A 521 24.53 -4.44 -0.69
C THR A 521 25.58 -3.35 -0.42
N ARG A 522 25.50 -2.21 -1.11
CA ARG A 522 26.50 -1.12 -1.07
C ARG A 522 26.14 0.04 -0.13
N LEU A 523 25.33 -0.23 0.89
CA LEU A 523 24.87 0.78 1.84
C LEU A 523 26.01 1.51 2.56
N ASP A 524 27.08 0.81 2.91
CA ASP A 524 28.22 1.41 3.61
C ASP A 524 29.02 2.36 2.69
N GLU A 525 28.75 2.32 1.38
CA GLU A 525 29.37 3.20 0.39
C GLU A 525 28.53 4.46 0.14
N TRP A 526 27.25 4.47 0.51
CA TRP A 526 26.30 5.53 0.15
C TRP A 526 25.70 6.20 1.38
N SER A 527 25.88 7.51 1.50
CA SER A 527 25.05 8.34 2.38
C SER A 527 23.68 8.51 1.73
N VAL A 528 22.68 7.79 2.20
CA VAL A 528 21.31 7.91 1.68
C VAL A 528 20.57 8.95 2.51
N PRO A 529 20.17 10.09 1.92
CA PRO A 529 19.34 11.06 2.63
C PRO A 529 17.94 10.48 2.84
N GLU A 530 17.33 10.79 3.99
CA GLU A 530 16.01 10.28 4.35
C GLU A 530 14.88 10.85 3.47
N ASP A 531 15.07 12.03 2.88
CA ASP A 531 14.15 12.75 1.99
C ASP A 531 14.49 12.61 0.50
N GLY A 532 15.43 11.73 0.13
CA GLY A 532 15.85 11.52 -1.25
C GLY A 532 15.48 10.15 -1.81
N GLN A 533 16.31 9.64 -2.73
CA GLN A 533 16.20 8.28 -3.26
C GLN A 533 17.47 7.48 -2.95
N TYR A 534 17.32 6.16 -2.89
CA TYR A 534 18.50 5.30 -2.92
C TYR A 534 19.20 5.50 -4.28
N PRO A 535 20.53 5.74 -4.35
CA PRO A 535 21.15 6.10 -5.61
C PRO A 535 21.21 4.89 -6.55
N PRO A 536 20.84 5.04 -7.83
CA PRO A 536 20.97 3.97 -8.80
C PRO A 536 22.43 3.75 -9.19
N GLU A 537 22.72 2.56 -9.69
CA GLU A 537 24.03 2.17 -10.20
C GLU A 537 24.26 2.66 -11.62
N ASN A 538 25.50 3.07 -11.88
CA ASN A 538 25.95 3.37 -13.23
C ASN A 538 26.29 2.07 -13.95
N LEU A 539 25.37 1.63 -14.82
CA LEU A 539 25.52 0.39 -15.57
C LEU A 539 26.40 0.60 -16.82
N PRO A 540 27.28 -0.36 -17.17
CA PRO A 540 28.09 -0.27 -18.36
C PRO A 540 27.21 -0.38 -19.61
N LYS A 541 27.56 0.34 -20.67
CA LYS A 541 26.96 0.12 -22.00
C LYS A 541 27.41 -1.23 -22.54
N ILE A 542 26.45 -2.05 -23.00
CA ILE A 542 26.73 -3.25 -23.78
C ILE A 542 26.46 -2.95 -25.24
N ASN A 543 27.37 -3.38 -26.10
CA ASN A 543 27.08 -3.59 -27.51
C ASN A 543 26.79 -5.07 -27.74
N LEU A 544 25.55 -5.38 -28.09
CA LEU A 544 25.17 -6.72 -28.55
C LEU A 544 25.87 -6.98 -29.89
N ILE A 545 26.68 -8.02 -29.94
CA ILE A 545 27.40 -8.43 -31.16
C ILE A 545 26.55 -9.41 -31.96
N ASP A 546 25.98 -10.41 -31.27
CA ASP A 546 25.14 -11.45 -31.89
C ASP A 546 24.15 -12.01 -30.85
N GLU A 547 22.96 -12.37 -31.32
CA GLU A 547 21.93 -13.07 -30.56
C GLU A 547 21.34 -14.17 -31.45
N ASN A 548 21.63 -15.42 -31.12
CA ASN A 548 21.16 -16.58 -31.86
C ASN A 548 20.26 -17.46 -30.99
N ALA A 549 19.03 -17.68 -31.46
CA ALA A 549 18.03 -18.53 -30.81
C ALA A 549 17.87 -19.91 -31.47
N ILE A 550 18.64 -20.21 -32.53
CA ILE A 550 18.55 -21.47 -33.29
C ILE A 550 19.47 -22.53 -32.65
N GLY A 551 18.88 -23.52 -31.98
CA GLY A 551 19.62 -24.65 -31.38
C GLY A 551 20.18 -24.38 -29.98
N GLY A 552 19.86 -23.24 -29.39
CA GLY A 552 20.36 -22.74 -28.12
C GLY A 552 20.05 -21.25 -28.03
N TYR A 553 20.35 -20.60 -26.90
CA TYR A 553 20.26 -19.14 -26.79
C TYR A 553 21.65 -18.62 -26.47
N GLU A 554 22.32 -18.05 -27.48
CA GLU A 554 23.67 -17.50 -27.38
C GLU A 554 23.62 -15.98 -27.55
N ILE A 555 24.14 -15.25 -26.56
CA ILE A 555 24.35 -13.80 -26.64
C ILE A 555 25.85 -13.54 -26.59
N THR A 556 26.38 -12.85 -27.58
CA THR A 556 27.77 -12.35 -27.57
C THR A 556 27.76 -10.83 -27.48
N PHE A 557 28.64 -10.27 -26.64
CA PHE A 557 28.74 -8.84 -26.40
C PHE A 557 30.17 -8.43 -26.00
N THR A 558 30.50 -7.14 -26.17
CA THR A 558 31.70 -6.55 -25.56
C THR A 558 31.38 -6.00 -24.19
N SER A 559 32.17 -6.33 -23.15
CA SER A 559 31.96 -5.76 -21.81
C SER A 559 33.22 -5.62 -20.96
N THR A 560 33.11 -4.85 -19.88
CA THR A 560 34.15 -4.64 -18.87
C THR A 560 34.15 -5.76 -17.81
N LYS A 561 35.21 -5.89 -16.99
CA LYS A 561 35.25 -6.89 -15.89
C LYS A 561 34.12 -6.73 -14.86
N TYR A 562 33.57 -5.52 -14.72
CA TYR A 562 32.47 -5.21 -13.79
C TYR A 562 31.18 -5.97 -14.14
N PHE A 563 31.06 -6.37 -15.39
CA PHE A 563 29.85 -6.91 -15.98
C PHE A 563 29.43 -8.30 -15.49
N ALA A 564 30.37 -9.13 -15.07
CA ALA A 564 30.08 -10.49 -14.60
C ALA A 564 29.23 -10.54 -13.32
N LYS A 565 29.04 -9.40 -12.64
CA LYS A 565 28.27 -9.29 -11.39
C LYS A 565 26.87 -8.69 -11.59
N LEU A 566 26.52 -8.23 -12.78
CA LEU A 566 25.24 -7.57 -13.04
C LEU A 566 24.14 -8.59 -13.33
N PRO A 567 22.89 -8.32 -12.93
CA PRO A 567 21.75 -9.12 -13.35
C PRO A 567 21.45 -8.92 -14.84
N TRP A 568 20.90 -9.97 -15.45
CA TRP A 568 20.60 -10.04 -16.88
C TRP A 568 19.12 -10.27 -17.11
N ILE A 569 18.61 -9.63 -18.15
CA ILE A 569 17.25 -9.86 -18.63
C ILE A 569 17.33 -10.60 -19.95
N VAL A 570 16.66 -11.74 -20.01
CA VAL A 570 16.64 -12.57 -21.21
C VAL A 570 15.22 -12.66 -21.75
N TRP A 571 14.98 -11.96 -22.87
CA TRP A 571 13.69 -11.83 -23.53
C TRP A 571 13.42 -13.02 -24.45
N LYS A 572 13.33 -14.21 -23.87
CA LYS A 572 13.28 -15.43 -24.65
C LYS A 572 11.87 -15.70 -25.25
N PRO A 573 11.75 -16.17 -26.51
CA PRO A 573 10.53 -16.84 -26.97
C PRO A 573 10.36 -18.21 -26.28
N LYS A 574 9.13 -18.71 -26.12
CA LYS A 574 8.83 -20.03 -25.50
C LYS A 574 9.69 -21.14 -26.13
N PHE A 575 10.55 -21.81 -25.37
CA PHE A 575 11.12 -23.13 -25.74
C PHE A 575 10.47 -24.24 -24.93
N SER A 576 10.27 -25.37 -25.60
CA SER A 576 10.12 -26.67 -24.96
C SER A 576 11.50 -27.17 -24.54
N LEU A 577 11.73 -27.37 -23.24
CA LEU A 577 12.83 -28.19 -22.77
C LEU A 577 12.60 -29.61 -23.31
N LYS A 578 13.43 -30.05 -24.27
CA LYS A 578 13.56 -31.48 -24.52
C LYS A 578 14.35 -32.05 -23.34
N GLU A 579 13.74 -32.92 -22.54
CA GLU A 579 14.46 -33.70 -21.54
C GLU A 579 15.67 -34.35 -22.23
N GLY A 580 16.87 -33.97 -21.77
CA GLY A 580 18.11 -34.43 -22.36
C GLY A 580 18.31 -35.91 -22.11
N VAL A 581 18.73 -36.62 -23.14
CA VAL A 581 19.36 -37.94 -23.02
C VAL A 581 20.53 -37.82 -22.03
N PRO A 582 20.71 -38.75 -21.08
CA PRO A 582 21.79 -38.68 -20.09
C PRO A 582 23.16 -38.55 -20.77
N GLY A 583 23.89 -37.47 -20.51
CA GLY A 583 25.30 -37.34 -20.90
C GLY A 583 25.77 -36.00 -21.49
N THR A 584 24.88 -35.04 -21.77
CA THR A 584 25.31 -33.71 -22.27
C THR A 584 25.26 -32.65 -21.17
N VAL A 585 26.45 -32.15 -20.82
CA VAL A 585 26.66 -30.98 -19.97
C VAL A 585 26.06 -29.75 -20.67
N ALA A 586 25.14 -29.05 -20.00
CA ALA A 586 24.66 -27.76 -20.47
C ALA A 586 25.79 -26.73 -20.38
N LYS A 587 26.11 -26.08 -21.51
CA LYS A 587 26.82 -24.81 -21.58
C LYS A 587 25.81 -23.71 -21.76
#